data_AF-A0AAD6N258-F1
#
_entry.id   AF-A0AAD6N258-F1
#
_cell.length_a   1.000
_cell.length_b   1.000
_cell.length_c   1.000
_cell.angle_alpha   90.00
_cell.angle_beta   90.00
_cell.angle_gamma   90.00
#
_symmetry.space_group_name_H-M   'P 1'
#
loop_
_entity.id
_entity.type
_entity.pdbx_description
1 polymer ?
#
loop_
_entity_poly.entity_id
_entity_poly.type
_entity_poly.pdbx_seq_one_letter_code
_entity_poly.pdbx_strand_id
1 'polypeptide(L)'
;MPTVEEIDTVLRPWRSDELRQKAWQILESGNAVPIFLRSYYNPEDDEKMEEWVDASEEFRNQAWWACLNDATLFNFGFDWQRVYDIMPEVAGPVSDAGYTRYPSPEIVEMSRTQFRTSLRKTKQSEPHRWREDPDRFIEFEAADLLRTVAAAYILVADQKAFETGGQVRLIYVDGKRNVIQETRVEADAQTITDVIMDWDQLNLPPDLWEEGTIGDRYRVNRDLGRELYQLSEVDMADL
;
A
#
# COMPACT_ATOMS: atom_id res chain seq x y z
N MET A 1 14.87 -17.31 -21.38
CA MET A 1 13.84 -16.64 -22.22
C MET A 1 12.93 -17.74 -22.75
N PRO A 2 11.60 -17.65 -22.55
CA PRO A 2 10.66 -18.64 -23.08
C PRO A 2 10.65 -18.62 -24.61
N THR A 3 10.34 -19.77 -25.21
CA THR A 3 10.22 -19.95 -26.66
C THR A 3 8.94 -19.32 -27.21
N VAL A 4 8.90 -19.08 -28.53
CA VAL A 4 7.70 -18.54 -29.21
C VAL A 4 6.48 -19.44 -28.99
N GLU A 5 6.69 -20.75 -28.94
CA GLU A 5 5.62 -21.72 -28.72
C GLU A 5 5.11 -21.70 -27.27
N GLU A 6 5.98 -21.58 -26.27
CA GLU A 6 5.59 -21.37 -24.87
C GLU A 6 4.89 -20.02 -24.66
N ILE A 7 5.34 -18.98 -25.38
CA ILE A 7 4.64 -17.69 -25.37
C ILE A 7 3.22 -17.87 -25.92
N ASP A 8 3.03 -18.58 -27.02
CA ASP A 8 1.72 -18.67 -27.67
C ASP A 8 0.75 -19.64 -26.98
N THR A 9 1.26 -20.70 -26.35
CA THR A 9 0.43 -21.78 -25.78
C THR A 9 0.26 -21.72 -24.28
N VAL A 10 1.20 -21.09 -23.55
CA VAL A 10 1.18 -21.02 -22.08
C VAL A 10 1.01 -19.59 -21.60
N LEU A 11 1.79 -18.63 -22.14
CA LEU A 11 1.82 -17.27 -21.60
C LEU A 11 0.74 -16.34 -22.18
N ARG A 12 0.50 -16.35 -23.50
CA ARG A 12 -0.55 -15.55 -24.17
C ARG A 12 -1.95 -15.87 -23.64
N PRO A 13 -2.32 -17.14 -23.41
CA PRO A 13 -3.61 -17.46 -22.81
C PRO A 13 -3.74 -16.93 -21.37
N TRP A 14 -2.61 -16.70 -20.69
CA TRP A 14 -2.57 -16.21 -19.31
C TRP A 14 -2.56 -14.68 -19.22
N ARG A 15 -1.80 -13.98 -20.07
CA ARG A 15 -1.72 -12.51 -20.15
C ARG A 15 -1.42 -12.01 -21.56
N SER A 16 -2.04 -10.91 -21.93
CA SER A 16 -1.69 -10.16 -23.15
C SER A 16 -0.25 -9.61 -23.07
N ASP A 17 0.32 -9.29 -24.23
CA ASP A 17 1.65 -8.68 -24.33
C ASP A 17 1.73 -7.37 -23.55
N GLU A 18 0.66 -6.57 -23.60
CA GLU A 18 0.53 -5.33 -22.83
C GLU A 18 0.61 -5.59 -21.32
N LEU A 19 -0.15 -6.54 -20.78
CA LEU A 19 -0.10 -6.87 -19.35
C LEU A 19 1.27 -7.39 -18.94
N ARG A 20 1.95 -8.15 -19.80
CA ARG A 20 3.32 -8.61 -19.54
C ARG A 20 4.30 -7.44 -19.49
N GLN A 21 4.13 -6.44 -20.35
CA GLN A 21 4.94 -5.23 -20.33
C GLN A 21 4.70 -4.40 -19.07
N LYS A 22 3.44 -4.22 -18.65
CA LYS A 22 3.10 -3.54 -17.38
C LYS A 22 3.70 -4.30 -16.20
N ALA A 23 3.50 -5.61 -16.12
CA ALA A 23 4.03 -6.45 -15.05
C ALA A 23 5.57 -6.35 -14.94
N TRP A 24 6.27 -6.37 -16.07
CA TRP A 24 7.73 -6.18 -16.09
C TRP A 24 8.12 -4.79 -15.57
N GLN A 25 7.43 -3.74 -16.01
CA GLN A 25 7.70 -2.38 -15.56
C GLN A 25 7.44 -2.19 -14.06
N ILE A 26 6.40 -2.83 -13.49
CA ILE A 26 6.12 -2.79 -12.05
C ILE A 26 7.27 -3.41 -11.24
N LEU A 27 7.89 -4.48 -11.74
CA LEU A 27 9.01 -5.11 -11.05
C LEU A 27 10.28 -4.25 -11.06
N GLU A 28 10.50 -3.49 -12.13
CA GLU A 28 11.70 -2.66 -12.31
C GLU A 28 11.52 -1.22 -11.77
N SER A 29 10.29 -0.77 -11.50
CA SER A 29 10.00 0.62 -11.13
C SER A 29 10.45 1.01 -9.73
N GLY A 30 10.81 0.05 -8.87
CA GLY A 30 11.12 0.31 -7.47
C GLY A 30 9.93 0.86 -6.66
N ASN A 31 8.69 0.71 -7.17
CA ASN A 31 7.50 1.42 -6.69
C ASN A 31 7.68 2.95 -6.66
N ALA A 32 8.25 3.55 -7.71
CA ALA A 32 8.37 5.01 -7.78
C ALA A 32 7.01 5.75 -7.75
N VAL A 33 5.92 5.07 -8.13
CA VAL A 33 4.54 5.56 -8.03
C VAL A 33 3.62 4.43 -7.56
N PRO A 34 2.45 4.72 -6.95
CA PRO A 34 1.50 3.69 -6.58
C PRO A 34 0.93 2.98 -7.80
N ILE A 35 0.43 1.76 -7.63
CA ILE A 35 -0.48 1.18 -8.62
C ILE A 35 -1.85 1.82 -8.46
N PHE A 36 -2.43 2.33 -9.55
CA PHE A 36 -3.79 2.86 -9.56
C PHE A 36 -4.73 1.85 -10.22
N LEU A 37 -5.48 1.14 -9.39
CA LEU A 37 -6.41 0.10 -9.80
C LEU A 37 -7.84 0.64 -9.84
N ARG A 38 -8.48 0.58 -11.02
CA ARG A 38 -9.93 0.73 -11.12
C ARG A 38 -10.57 -0.64 -10.90
N SER A 39 -11.28 -0.77 -9.78
CA SER A 39 -11.93 -2.02 -9.37
C SER A 39 -13.44 -2.04 -9.66
N TYR A 40 -14.04 -0.87 -9.90
CA TYR A 40 -15.46 -0.70 -10.21
C TYR A 40 -15.63 0.06 -11.53
N TYR A 41 -16.60 -0.38 -12.34
CA TYR A 41 -16.83 0.14 -13.68
C TYR A 41 -18.29 0.51 -13.90
N ASN A 42 -18.49 1.78 -14.24
CA ASN A 42 -19.70 2.33 -14.81
C ASN A 42 -19.26 3.24 -15.97
N PRO A 43 -19.81 3.11 -17.19
CA PRO A 43 -19.39 3.92 -18.35
C PRO A 43 -19.46 5.43 -18.13
N GLU A 44 -20.34 5.91 -17.25
CA GLU A 44 -20.46 7.34 -16.93
C GLU A 44 -19.26 7.90 -16.15
N ASP A 45 -18.45 7.00 -15.57
CA ASP A 45 -17.31 7.35 -14.72
C ASP A 45 -15.96 7.36 -15.47
N ASP A 46 -15.96 7.09 -16.78
CA ASP A 46 -14.73 6.97 -17.57
C ASP A 46 -13.94 8.29 -17.63
N GLU A 47 -14.62 9.42 -17.88
CA GLU A 47 -14.00 10.75 -17.87
C GLU A 47 -13.38 11.09 -16.51
N LYS A 48 -14.03 10.65 -15.43
CA LYS A 48 -13.57 10.89 -14.06
C LYS A 48 -12.32 10.09 -13.73
N MET A 49 -12.25 8.85 -14.21
CA MET A 49 -11.04 8.04 -14.08
C MET A 49 -9.87 8.67 -14.82
N GLU A 50 -10.09 9.20 -16.03
CA GLU A 50 -9.07 9.94 -16.79
C GLU A 50 -8.61 11.19 -16.03
N GLU A 51 -9.54 11.97 -15.48
CA GLU A 51 -9.22 13.14 -14.65
C GLU A 51 -8.29 12.78 -13.48
N TRP A 52 -8.61 11.73 -12.71
CA TRP A 52 -7.79 11.31 -11.56
C TRP A 52 -6.40 10.79 -11.96
N VAL A 53 -6.30 10.13 -13.10
CA VAL A 53 -5.02 9.63 -13.64
C VAL A 53 -4.15 10.80 -14.13
N ASP A 54 -4.76 11.82 -14.70
CA ASP A 54 -4.06 12.98 -15.25
C ASP A 54 -3.83 14.10 -14.22
N ALA A 55 -4.39 13.97 -13.02
CA ALA A 55 -4.34 14.99 -11.97
C ALA A 55 -2.90 15.34 -11.56
N SER A 56 -2.07 14.34 -11.28
CA SER A 56 -0.66 14.51 -10.89
C SER A 56 0.26 14.27 -12.09
N GLU A 57 1.16 15.22 -12.38
CA GLU A 57 2.14 15.06 -13.45
C GLU A 57 3.12 13.93 -13.15
N GLU A 58 3.52 13.77 -11.89
CA GLU A 58 4.37 12.68 -11.42
C GLU A 58 3.74 11.31 -11.72
N PHE A 59 2.44 11.17 -11.47
CA PHE A 59 1.71 9.94 -11.77
C PHE A 59 1.45 9.75 -13.27
N ARG A 60 0.96 10.79 -13.96
CA ARG A 60 0.58 10.75 -15.39
C ARG A 60 1.70 10.20 -16.27
N ASN A 61 2.94 10.60 -16.00
CA ASN A 61 4.12 10.14 -16.75
C ASN A 61 4.37 8.63 -16.62
N GLN A 62 3.84 8.00 -15.57
CA GLN A 62 3.95 6.57 -15.26
C GLN A 62 2.65 5.79 -15.48
N ALA A 63 1.53 6.48 -15.77
CA ALA A 63 0.21 5.89 -15.87
C ALA A 63 0.11 4.74 -16.87
N TRP A 64 0.91 4.76 -17.94
CA TRP A 64 0.91 3.71 -18.97
C TRP A 64 1.17 2.29 -18.41
N TRP A 65 1.90 2.17 -17.28
CA TRP A 65 2.11 0.90 -16.59
C TRP A 65 1.45 0.84 -15.20
N ALA A 66 1.35 1.98 -14.53
CA ALA A 66 0.84 2.04 -13.16
C ALA A 66 -0.69 2.04 -13.07
N CYS A 67 -1.39 2.43 -14.14
CA CYS A 67 -2.85 2.43 -14.20
C CYS A 67 -3.40 1.09 -14.74
N LEU A 68 -4.18 0.41 -13.90
CA LEU A 68 -4.89 -0.82 -14.21
C LEU A 68 -6.39 -0.51 -14.38
N ASN A 69 -6.76 -0.16 -15.61
CA ASN A 69 -8.10 0.28 -16.00
C ASN A 69 -8.61 -0.54 -17.21
N ASP A 70 -9.05 -1.77 -16.96
CA ASP A 70 -9.66 -2.67 -17.95
C ASP A 70 -10.81 -3.43 -17.27
N ALA A 71 -12.05 -3.14 -17.68
CA ALA A 71 -13.26 -3.70 -17.10
C ALA A 71 -13.35 -5.23 -17.24
N THR A 72 -12.72 -5.81 -18.28
CA THR A 72 -12.75 -7.25 -18.53
C THR A 72 -11.81 -8.02 -17.59
N LEU A 73 -10.82 -7.33 -17.04
CA LEU A 73 -9.79 -7.91 -16.18
C LEU A 73 -9.97 -7.53 -14.72
N PHE A 74 -10.29 -6.27 -14.43
CA PHE A 74 -10.14 -5.69 -13.09
C PHE A 74 -11.45 -5.30 -12.42
N ASN A 75 -12.61 -5.66 -12.98
CA ASN A 75 -13.91 -5.39 -12.37
C ASN A 75 -14.21 -6.34 -11.19
N PHE A 76 -13.55 -6.10 -10.07
CA PHE A 76 -13.63 -6.93 -8.87
C PHE A 76 -14.56 -6.36 -7.80
N GLY A 77 -15.01 -5.11 -7.95
CA GLY A 77 -15.72 -4.38 -6.91
C GLY A 77 -14.90 -4.32 -5.61
N PHE A 78 -15.50 -4.73 -4.50
CA PHE A 78 -14.85 -4.72 -3.19
C PHE A 78 -13.67 -5.70 -3.07
N ASP A 79 -13.63 -6.76 -3.88
CA ASP A 79 -12.62 -7.82 -3.82
C ASP A 79 -11.38 -7.51 -4.68
N TRP A 80 -10.86 -6.29 -4.53
CA TRP A 80 -9.75 -5.76 -5.33
C TRP A 80 -8.49 -6.64 -5.27
N GLN A 81 -8.31 -7.43 -4.20
CA GLN A 81 -7.16 -8.32 -4.03
C GLN A 81 -7.08 -9.41 -5.10
N ARG A 82 -8.18 -9.70 -5.81
CA ARG A 82 -8.17 -10.55 -7.02
C ARG A 82 -7.27 -10.03 -8.12
N VAL A 83 -6.84 -8.76 -8.06
CA VAL A 83 -5.77 -8.25 -8.93
C VAL A 83 -4.52 -9.12 -8.84
N TYR A 84 -4.22 -9.76 -7.71
CA TYR A 84 -3.04 -10.61 -7.57
C TYR A 84 -3.12 -11.93 -8.34
N ASP A 85 -4.32 -12.39 -8.70
CA ASP A 85 -4.50 -13.56 -9.57
C ASP A 85 -4.06 -13.25 -11.00
N ILE A 86 -4.26 -11.99 -11.41
CA ILE A 86 -3.92 -11.50 -12.75
C ILE A 86 -2.53 -10.87 -12.75
N MET A 87 -2.14 -10.11 -11.73
CA MET A 87 -0.90 -9.33 -11.63
C MET A 87 -0.34 -9.37 -10.19
N PRO A 88 0.30 -10.47 -9.76
CA PRO A 88 0.95 -10.61 -8.47
C PRO A 88 2.13 -9.64 -8.26
N GLU A 89 2.58 -8.96 -9.32
CA GLU A 89 3.62 -7.92 -9.31
C GLU A 89 3.14 -6.64 -8.62
N VAL A 90 1.82 -6.40 -8.56
CA VAL A 90 1.21 -5.27 -7.83
C VAL A 90 1.58 -5.25 -6.33
N ALA A 91 2.01 -6.39 -5.80
CA ALA A 91 2.52 -6.51 -4.43
C ALA A 91 3.92 -5.90 -4.22
N GLY A 92 4.47 -5.26 -5.25
CA GLY A 92 5.77 -4.60 -5.23
C GLY A 92 6.89 -5.39 -5.88
N PRO A 93 8.01 -4.70 -6.19
CA PRO A 93 9.21 -5.25 -6.75
C PRO A 93 9.82 -6.24 -5.78
N VAL A 94 10.66 -7.10 -6.32
CA VAL A 94 11.34 -8.12 -5.56
C VAL A 94 12.82 -7.74 -5.49
N SER A 95 13.42 -7.76 -4.30
CA SER A 95 14.83 -7.37 -4.15
C SER A 95 15.79 -8.40 -4.74
N ASP A 96 16.88 -7.90 -5.33
CA ASP A 96 17.86 -8.65 -6.12
C ASP A 96 18.58 -9.76 -5.33
N ALA A 97 18.77 -9.58 -4.03
CA ALA A 97 19.44 -10.54 -3.17
C ALA A 97 18.42 -11.48 -2.51
N GLY A 98 17.85 -12.40 -3.29
CA GLY A 98 17.08 -13.53 -2.77
C GLY A 98 15.59 -13.53 -3.08
N TYR A 99 15.14 -12.69 -4.01
CA TYR A 99 13.74 -12.63 -4.42
C TYR A 99 12.79 -12.37 -3.24
N THR A 100 13.16 -11.46 -2.34
CA THR A 100 12.33 -11.11 -1.18
C THR A 100 11.68 -9.75 -1.35
N ARG A 101 10.46 -9.59 -0.84
CA ARG A 101 9.75 -8.30 -0.77
C ARG A 101 9.83 -7.68 0.62
N TYR A 102 10.75 -8.15 1.45
CA TYR A 102 10.88 -7.74 2.84
C TYR A 102 12.08 -6.84 3.02
N PRO A 103 11.99 -5.81 3.87
CA PRO A 103 13.16 -5.05 4.29
C PRO A 103 14.15 -5.97 5.01
N SER A 104 15.42 -5.54 5.08
CA SER A 104 16.42 -6.30 5.82
C SER A 104 16.04 -6.37 7.31
N PRO A 105 16.33 -7.49 8.01
CA PRO A 105 16.04 -7.62 9.44
C PRO A 105 16.69 -6.50 10.29
N GLU A 106 17.85 -6.00 9.87
CA GLU A 106 18.57 -4.92 10.53
C GLU A 106 17.79 -3.60 10.49
N ILE A 107 17.19 -3.25 9.34
CA ILE A 107 16.35 -2.05 9.20
C ILE A 107 15.10 -2.19 10.08
N VAL A 108 14.47 -3.37 10.09
CA VAL A 108 13.28 -3.61 10.93
C VAL A 108 13.60 -3.48 12.42
N GLU A 109 14.73 -4.02 12.89
CA GLU A 109 15.14 -3.90 14.29
C GLU A 109 15.48 -2.45 14.67
N MET A 110 16.10 -1.71 13.76
CA MET A 110 16.36 -0.29 13.95
C MET A 110 15.06 0.51 14.11
N SER A 111 14.10 0.34 13.20
CA SER A 111 12.78 1.00 13.27
C SER A 111 12.01 0.56 14.52
N ARG A 112 12.11 -0.72 14.92
CA ARG A 112 11.49 -1.22 16.17
C ARG A 112 12.06 -0.54 17.41
N THR A 113 13.37 -0.32 17.43
CA THR A 113 14.04 0.37 18.55
C THR A 113 13.61 1.84 18.63
N GLN A 114 13.49 2.51 17.47
CA GLN A 114 12.97 3.88 17.39
C GLN A 114 11.52 3.96 17.87
N PHE A 115 10.66 3.06 17.40
CA PHE A 115 9.28 2.93 17.84
C PHE A 115 9.16 2.77 19.36
N ARG A 116 9.89 1.84 19.99
CA ARG A 116 9.87 1.66 21.46
C ARG A 116 10.29 2.92 22.20
N THR A 117 11.25 3.66 21.64
CA THR A 117 11.71 4.93 22.22
C THR A 117 10.64 6.02 22.10
N SER A 118 9.99 6.15 20.94
CA SER A 118 8.88 7.08 20.72
C SER A 118 7.71 6.75 21.63
N LEU A 119 7.25 5.50 21.63
CA LEU A 119 6.14 5.02 22.44
C LEU A 119 6.30 5.40 23.92
N ARG A 120 7.49 5.18 24.50
CA ARG A 120 7.77 5.54 25.90
C ARG A 120 7.72 7.05 26.12
N LYS A 121 8.29 7.83 25.21
CA LYS A 121 8.32 9.30 25.29
C LYS A 121 6.91 9.88 25.18
N THR A 122 6.14 9.45 24.17
CA THR A 122 4.78 9.95 23.94
C THR A 122 3.83 9.51 25.05
N LYS A 123 3.99 8.29 25.57
CA LYS A 123 3.23 7.82 26.74
C LYS A 123 3.44 8.72 27.96
N GLN A 124 4.66 9.23 28.16
CA GLN A 124 4.97 10.17 29.25
C GLN A 124 4.40 11.58 29.02
N SER A 125 4.38 12.07 27.78
CA SER A 125 3.82 13.39 27.47
C SER A 125 2.29 13.39 27.41
N GLU A 126 1.69 12.30 26.94
CA GLU A 126 0.26 12.19 26.66
C GLU A 126 -0.38 10.94 27.32
N PRO A 127 -0.29 10.82 28.66
CA PRO A 127 -0.78 9.63 29.37
C PRO A 127 -2.31 9.45 29.28
N HIS A 128 -3.04 10.50 28.92
CA HIS A 128 -4.49 10.44 28.75
C HIS A 128 -4.89 9.66 27.49
N ARG A 129 -4.19 9.87 26.36
CA ARG A 129 -4.43 9.11 25.11
C ARG A 129 -4.13 7.63 25.29
N TRP A 130 -3.04 7.31 25.99
CA TRP A 130 -2.71 5.93 26.37
C TRP A 130 -3.85 5.26 27.15
N ARG A 131 -4.44 5.96 28.14
CA ARG A 131 -5.51 5.38 28.98
C ARG A 131 -6.84 5.24 28.26
N GLU A 132 -7.10 6.06 27.23
CA GLU A 132 -8.34 6.03 26.46
C GLU A 132 -8.37 4.81 25.53
N ASP A 133 -7.32 4.62 24.73
CA ASP A 133 -7.19 3.49 23.81
C ASP A 133 -5.71 3.13 23.61
N PRO A 134 -5.17 2.21 24.44
CA PRO A 134 -3.78 1.79 24.35
C PRO A 134 -3.42 1.16 23.00
N ASP A 135 -4.33 0.37 22.42
CA ASP A 135 -4.09 -0.34 21.17
C ASP A 135 -3.97 0.67 20.01
N ARG A 136 -4.91 1.62 19.91
CA ARG A 136 -4.85 2.68 18.90
C ARG A 136 -3.66 3.61 19.11
N PHE A 137 -3.30 3.89 20.36
CA PHE A 137 -2.11 4.69 20.68
C PHE A 137 -0.83 4.01 20.17
N ILE A 138 -0.69 2.70 20.40
CA ILE A 138 0.44 1.90 19.91
C ILE A 138 0.48 1.91 18.38
N GLU A 139 -0.66 1.66 17.73
CA GLU A 139 -0.78 1.62 16.28
C GLU A 139 -0.39 2.95 15.64
N PHE A 140 -0.77 4.06 16.27
CA PHE A 140 -0.38 5.40 15.84
C PHE A 140 1.13 5.63 15.98
N GLU A 141 1.70 5.35 17.15
CA GLU A 141 3.15 5.50 17.37
C GLU A 141 4.00 4.54 16.52
N ALA A 142 3.40 3.45 16.01
CA ALA A 142 4.06 2.46 15.18
C ALA A 142 4.05 2.80 13.68
N ALA A 143 3.54 3.96 13.27
CA ALA A 143 3.42 4.34 11.85
C ALA A 143 4.73 4.14 11.06
N ASP A 144 5.86 4.67 11.56
CA ASP A 144 7.18 4.51 10.92
C ASP A 144 7.63 3.04 10.80
N LEU A 145 7.33 2.25 11.83
CA LEU A 145 7.64 0.81 11.84
C LEU A 145 6.76 0.04 10.84
N LEU A 146 5.48 0.38 10.74
CA LEU A 146 4.54 -0.18 9.77
C LEU A 146 4.94 0.19 8.34
N ARG A 147 5.33 1.44 8.11
CA ARG A 147 5.85 1.92 6.83
C ARG A 147 7.12 1.20 6.41
N THR A 148 8.02 0.93 7.36
CA THR A 148 9.29 0.21 7.12
C THR A 148 9.04 -1.18 6.50
N VAL A 149 7.95 -1.86 6.92
CA VAL A 149 7.61 -3.20 6.41
C VAL A 149 6.68 -3.21 5.21
N ALA A 150 6.23 -2.02 4.76
CA ALA A 150 5.44 -1.89 3.55
C ALA A 150 6.30 -2.15 2.31
N ALA A 151 5.83 -3.06 1.46
CA ALA A 151 6.46 -3.46 0.21
C ALA A 151 5.87 -2.74 -1.00
N ALA A 152 4.61 -2.31 -0.92
CA ALA A 152 3.96 -1.53 -1.96
C ALA A 152 2.81 -0.69 -1.38
N TYR A 153 2.30 0.22 -2.22
CA TYR A 153 1.18 1.09 -1.94
C TYR A 153 0.32 1.21 -3.20
N ILE A 154 -1.00 1.15 -3.01
CA ILE A 154 -1.97 0.97 -4.09
C ILE A 154 -3.09 1.99 -3.89
N LEU A 155 -3.46 2.70 -4.95
CA LEU A 155 -4.68 3.48 -5.04
C LEU A 155 -5.77 2.64 -5.69
N VAL A 156 -6.92 2.49 -5.02
CA VAL A 156 -8.06 1.73 -5.54
C VAL A 156 -9.24 2.68 -5.74
N ALA A 157 -9.60 2.89 -7.02
CA ALA A 157 -10.88 3.46 -7.42
C ALA A 157 -11.95 2.36 -7.33
N ASP A 158 -12.61 2.30 -6.17
CA ASP A 158 -13.77 1.45 -5.92
C ASP A 158 -15.07 2.22 -6.15
N GLN A 159 -16.20 1.54 -6.01
CA GLN A 159 -17.53 2.14 -6.20
C GLN A 159 -17.68 3.43 -5.37
N LYS A 160 -17.24 3.39 -4.10
CA LYS A 160 -17.36 4.52 -3.19
C LYS A 160 -16.51 5.72 -3.64
N ALA A 161 -15.35 5.52 -4.27
CA ALA A 161 -14.55 6.63 -4.80
C ALA A 161 -15.32 7.44 -5.86
N PHE A 162 -16.07 6.75 -6.73
CA PHE A 162 -16.91 7.41 -7.72
C PHE A 162 -18.11 8.11 -7.08
N GLU A 163 -18.78 7.47 -6.12
CA GLU A 163 -19.91 8.04 -5.37
C GLU A 163 -19.54 9.29 -4.56
N THR A 164 -18.33 9.34 -3.99
CA THR A 164 -17.90 10.46 -3.12
C THR A 164 -17.26 11.61 -3.88
N GLY A 165 -16.97 11.47 -5.18
CA GLY A 165 -16.37 12.56 -5.95
C GLY A 165 -14.87 12.44 -6.21
N GLY A 166 -14.16 11.49 -5.60
CA GLY A 166 -12.69 11.51 -5.66
C GLY A 166 -11.97 10.78 -4.53
N GLN A 167 -12.68 10.21 -3.54
CA GLN A 167 -12.03 9.60 -2.39
C GLN A 167 -11.61 8.15 -2.68
N VAL A 168 -10.46 7.99 -3.32
CA VAL A 168 -9.85 6.68 -3.61
C VAL A 168 -9.27 6.05 -2.35
N ARG A 169 -9.19 4.72 -2.31
CA ARG A 169 -8.56 4.01 -1.18
C ARG A 169 -7.06 3.97 -1.40
N LEU A 170 -6.29 4.46 -0.44
CA LEU A 170 -4.84 4.25 -0.37
C LEU A 170 -4.58 3.06 0.56
N ILE A 171 -3.87 2.05 0.05
CA ILE A 171 -3.62 0.80 0.76
C ILE A 171 -2.12 0.50 0.74
N TYR A 172 -1.52 0.38 1.93
CA TYR A 172 -0.16 -0.12 2.09
C TYR A 172 -0.18 -1.63 2.33
N VAL A 173 0.67 -2.36 1.62
CA VAL A 173 0.74 -3.83 1.72
C VAL A 173 2.16 -4.32 2.00
N ASP A 174 2.26 -5.43 2.72
CA ASP A 174 3.53 -6.12 2.98
C ASP A 174 3.95 -7.04 1.81
N GLY A 175 5.15 -7.62 1.91
CA GLY A 175 5.68 -8.53 0.90
C GLY A 175 4.85 -9.81 0.64
N LYS A 176 3.92 -10.15 1.55
CA LYS A 176 2.97 -11.27 1.44
C LYS A 176 1.56 -10.82 1.07
N ARG A 177 1.36 -9.55 0.65
CA ARG A 177 0.07 -8.97 0.23
C ARG A 177 -0.91 -8.74 1.37
N ASN A 178 -0.45 -8.78 2.61
CA ASN A 178 -1.27 -8.41 3.76
C ASN A 178 -1.41 -6.89 3.78
N VAL A 179 -2.63 -6.42 4.02
CA VAL A 179 -2.88 -4.99 4.25
C VAL A 179 -2.26 -4.59 5.58
N ILE A 180 -1.39 -3.59 5.55
CA ILE A 180 -0.77 -2.96 6.72
C ILE A 180 -1.68 -1.85 7.22
N GLN A 181 -2.05 -0.95 6.32
CA GLN A 181 -2.90 0.19 6.59
C GLN A 181 -3.76 0.46 5.35
N GLU A 182 -4.95 0.99 5.60
CA GLU A 182 -5.83 1.51 4.57
C GLU A 182 -6.43 2.85 5.02
N THR A 183 -6.45 3.82 4.12
CA THR A 183 -7.16 5.10 4.30
C THR A 183 -7.85 5.53 3.01
N ARG A 184 -8.59 6.63 3.04
CA ARG A 184 -9.11 7.29 1.83
C ARG A 184 -8.44 8.64 1.64
N VAL A 185 -8.08 8.93 0.40
CA VAL A 185 -7.42 10.16 0.00
C VAL A 185 -8.13 10.75 -1.21
N GLU A 186 -8.07 12.06 -1.36
CA GLU A 186 -8.59 12.72 -2.55
C GLU A 186 -7.71 12.40 -3.76
N ALA A 187 -8.34 12.12 -4.90
CA ALA A 187 -7.65 11.85 -6.17
C ALA A 187 -7.33 13.15 -6.92
N ASP A 188 -6.79 14.13 -6.21
CA ASP A 188 -6.33 15.40 -6.77
C ASP A 188 -4.80 15.45 -6.93
N ALA A 189 -4.34 16.47 -7.66
CA ALA A 189 -2.94 16.63 -8.01
C ALA A 189 -2.03 16.68 -6.78
N GLN A 190 -2.41 17.47 -5.77
CA GLN A 190 -1.60 17.71 -4.58
C GLN A 190 -1.46 16.43 -3.77
N THR A 191 -2.60 15.78 -3.49
CA THR A 191 -2.65 14.60 -2.64
C THR A 191 -1.91 13.40 -3.27
N ILE A 192 -2.08 13.17 -4.58
CA ILE A 192 -1.36 12.09 -5.27
C ILE A 192 0.15 12.36 -5.28
N THR A 193 0.57 13.60 -5.54
CA THR A 193 1.99 13.97 -5.51
C THR A 193 2.58 13.82 -4.11
N ASP A 194 1.86 14.24 -3.06
CA ASP A 194 2.29 14.06 -1.67
C ASP A 194 2.47 12.58 -1.33
N VAL A 195 1.50 11.72 -1.69
CA VAL A 195 1.60 10.25 -1.49
C VAL A 195 2.83 9.65 -2.19
N ILE A 196 3.17 10.14 -3.40
CA ILE A 196 4.38 9.70 -4.13
C ILE A 196 5.65 10.17 -3.42
N MET A 197 5.72 11.44 -3.05
CA MET A 197 6.88 12.04 -2.41
C MET A 197 7.14 11.45 -1.02
N ASP A 198 6.09 11.18 -0.26
CA ASP A 198 6.18 10.54 1.05
C ASP A 198 6.68 9.10 0.94
N TRP A 199 6.27 8.39 -0.12
CA TRP A 199 6.84 7.08 -0.39
C TRP A 199 8.35 7.17 -0.67
N ASP A 200 8.78 8.07 -1.57
CA ASP A 200 10.19 8.24 -1.97
C ASP A 200 11.10 8.69 -0.82
N GLN A 201 10.65 9.65 -0.03
CA GLN A 201 11.44 10.22 1.08
C GLN A 201 11.40 9.36 2.35
N LEU A 202 10.65 8.24 2.33
CA LEU A 202 10.33 7.47 3.53
C LEU A 202 9.68 8.34 4.62
N ASN A 203 8.99 9.40 4.22
CA ASN A 203 8.23 10.24 5.14
C ASN A 203 6.86 9.63 5.37
N LEU A 204 6.26 9.96 6.51
CA LEU A 204 4.87 9.67 6.77
C LEU A 204 4.14 10.97 7.03
N PRO A 205 3.15 11.32 6.21
CA PRO A 205 2.22 12.38 6.56
C PRO A 205 1.41 11.86 7.75
N PRO A 206 1.55 12.42 8.96
CA PRO A 206 0.91 11.88 10.16
C PRO A 206 -0.60 11.72 9.98
N ASP A 207 -1.21 12.67 9.28
CA ASP A 207 -2.65 12.74 9.03
C ASP A 207 -3.20 11.50 8.29
N LEU A 208 -2.46 10.97 7.30
CA LEU A 208 -2.90 9.75 6.58
C LEU A 208 -2.92 8.52 7.47
N TRP A 209 -2.04 8.47 8.49
CA TRP A 209 -1.97 7.38 9.44
C TRP A 209 -2.98 7.55 10.59
N GLU A 210 -3.28 8.79 11.00
CA GLU A 210 -4.32 9.09 12.00
C GLU A 210 -5.73 8.72 11.54
N GLU A 211 -6.03 9.03 10.27
CA GLU A 211 -7.34 8.76 9.66
C GLU A 211 -7.45 7.34 9.10
N GLY A 212 -6.32 6.65 8.96
CA GLY A 212 -6.24 5.29 8.46
C GLY A 212 -6.70 4.20 9.44
N THR A 213 -7.01 3.04 8.88
CA THR A 213 -7.32 1.82 9.63
C THR A 213 -6.19 0.81 9.45
N ILE A 214 -5.67 0.29 10.56
CA ILE A 214 -4.69 -0.81 10.53
C ILE A 214 -5.36 -2.11 10.08
N GLY A 215 -4.70 -2.81 9.15
CA GLY A 215 -5.14 -4.10 8.66
C GLY A 215 -5.23 -5.14 9.79
N ASP A 216 -6.24 -6.02 9.76
CA ASP A 216 -6.58 -6.87 10.90
C ASP A 216 -5.39 -7.69 11.42
N ARG A 217 -4.49 -8.19 10.56
CA ARG A 217 -3.32 -8.96 11.01
C ARG A 217 -2.25 -8.13 11.72
N TYR A 218 -2.15 -6.83 11.41
CA TYR A 218 -1.17 -5.90 11.96
C TYR A 218 -1.64 -5.19 13.23
N ARG A 219 -2.89 -5.38 13.65
CA ARG A 219 -3.35 -4.84 14.94
C ARG A 219 -2.49 -5.38 16.09
N VAL A 220 -2.33 -4.59 17.15
CA VAL A 220 -1.42 -4.89 18.28
C VAL A 220 -1.51 -6.32 18.78
N ASN A 221 -2.73 -6.82 18.90
CA ASN A 221 -3.03 -8.11 19.51
C ASN A 221 -3.07 -9.29 18.52
N ARG A 222 -2.77 -9.04 17.24
CA ARG A 222 -2.89 -10.00 16.14
C ARG A 222 -1.54 -10.56 15.74
N ASP A 223 -1.55 -11.57 14.89
CA ASP A 223 -0.37 -12.41 14.63
C ASP A 223 0.82 -11.61 14.09
N LEU A 224 0.63 -10.83 13.01
CA LEU A 224 1.71 -10.01 12.45
C LEU A 224 2.04 -8.80 13.32
N GLY A 225 1.04 -8.19 13.97
CA GLY A 225 1.27 -7.08 14.91
C GLY A 225 2.15 -7.49 16.10
N ARG A 226 1.87 -8.65 16.71
CA ARG A 226 2.70 -9.18 17.81
C ARG A 226 4.13 -9.48 17.38
N GLU A 227 4.30 -10.05 16.18
CA GLU A 227 5.62 -10.33 15.60
C GLU A 227 6.41 -9.05 15.30
N LEU A 228 5.73 -8.02 14.82
CA LEU A 228 6.34 -6.74 14.43
C LEU A 228 6.71 -5.89 15.64
N TYR A 229 5.74 -5.60 16.52
CA TYR A 229 5.90 -4.64 17.61
C TYR A 229 6.73 -5.20 18.77
N GLN A 230 6.63 -6.51 19.03
CA GLN A 230 7.37 -7.20 20.10
C GLN A 230 7.36 -6.43 21.43
N LEU A 231 6.17 -5.98 21.85
CA LEU A 231 6.00 -5.24 23.09
C LEU A 231 6.10 -6.19 24.29
N SER A 232 6.87 -5.80 25.29
CA SER A 232 6.96 -6.52 26.56
C SER A 232 5.87 -6.08 27.53
N GLU A 233 5.67 -6.84 28.62
CA GLU A 233 4.77 -6.42 29.71
C GLU A 233 5.15 -5.03 30.27
N VAL A 234 6.44 -4.68 30.26
CA VAL A 234 6.93 -3.37 30.72
C VAL A 234 6.47 -2.25 29.79
N ASP A 235 6.44 -2.48 28.48
CA ASP A 235 5.98 -1.48 27.52
C ASP A 235 4.45 -1.27 27.62
N MET A 236 3.73 -2.33 27.97
CA MET A 236 2.27 -2.33 28.15
C MET A 236 1.81 -1.87 29.53
N ALA A 237 2.69 -1.79 30.54
CA ALA A 237 2.32 -1.37 31.89
C ALA A 237 2.03 0.14 31.96
N ASP A 238 1.04 0.55 32.74
CA ASP A 238 0.78 1.98 33.00
C ASP A 238 2.01 2.67 33.62
N LEU A 239 2.14 3.98 33.35
CA LEU A 239 3.16 4.85 33.98
C LEU A 239 2.91 5.06 35.47
#